data_AF-A0A7U9P7D9-F1
#
_entry.id   AF-A0A7U9P7D9-F1
#
_cell.length_a   1.000
_cell.length_b   1.000
_cell.length_c   1.000
_cell.angle_alpha   90.00
_cell.angle_beta   90.00
_cell.angle_gamma   90.00
#
_symmetry.space_group_name_H-M   'P 1'
#
loop_
_entity.id
_entity.type
_entity.pdbx_description
1 polymer ?
#
loop_
_entity_poly.entity_id
_entity_poly.type
_entity_poly.pdbx_seq_one_letter_code
_entity_poly.pdbx_strand_id
1 'polypeptide(L)'
;MKIIPSRKPQPVTYSQYERYTPEKLELVQGDLLWSDQERIDLLMLLLYNVGLEAFIQQLPPKSISELKSLLECSEKKDSAKTTKGLKRTRKRNPLQPHTKVNDWGIQEILDKMDKAIEKLYRKW
;
A
#
# COMPACT_ATOMS: atom_id res chain seq x y z
N MET A 1 4.65 1.10 16.96
CA MET A 1 5.56 0.28 16.13
C MET A 1 4.73 -0.56 15.19
N LYS A 2 5.21 -0.82 13.97
CA LYS A 2 4.51 -1.71 13.04
C LYS A 2 4.73 -3.17 13.46
N ILE A 3 3.66 -3.92 13.68
CA ILE A 3 3.73 -5.36 13.96
C ILE A 3 3.91 -6.16 12.66
N ILE A 4 4.79 -7.15 12.70
CA ILE A 4 5.05 -8.07 11.59
C ILE A 4 5.05 -9.48 12.17
N PRO A 5 4.01 -10.28 11.93
CA PRO A 5 3.93 -11.65 12.40
C PRO A 5 5.09 -12.49 11.86
N SER A 6 5.77 -13.19 12.76
CA SER A 6 6.84 -14.13 12.41
C SER A 6 6.33 -15.57 12.45
N ARG A 7 7.19 -16.51 12.05
CA ARG A 7 6.91 -17.95 12.11
C ARG A 7 6.55 -18.38 13.54
N LYS A 8 7.35 -17.96 14.51
CA LYS A 8 7.15 -18.25 15.94
C LYS A 8 6.31 -17.16 16.63
N PRO A 9 5.60 -17.52 17.72
CA PRO A 9 4.97 -16.56 18.63
C PRO A 9 5.90 -15.42 19.04
N GLN A 10 5.37 -14.20 19.15
CA GLN A 10 6.10 -13.03 19.64
C GLN A 10 5.35 -12.34 20.79
N PRO A 11 6.03 -11.93 21.87
CA PRO A 11 5.38 -11.30 23.01
C PRO A 11 4.84 -9.91 22.63
N VAL A 12 3.60 -9.63 23.04
CA VAL A 12 2.94 -8.34 22.82
C VAL A 12 3.27 -7.39 23.98
N THR A 13 3.73 -6.20 23.66
CA THR A 13 3.92 -5.10 24.62
C THR A 13 2.61 -4.34 24.84
N TYR A 14 2.50 -3.65 25.99
CA TYR A 14 1.31 -2.86 26.31
C TYR A 14 0.99 -1.81 25.23
N SER A 15 2.00 -1.11 24.70
CA SER A 15 1.80 -0.10 23.66
C SER A 15 1.35 -0.68 22.31
N GLN A 16 1.67 -1.94 22.03
CA GLN A 16 1.13 -2.66 20.87
C GLN A 16 -0.32 -3.09 21.14
N TYR A 17 -0.60 -3.60 22.34
CA TYR A 17 -1.96 -3.97 22.73
C TYR A 17 -2.92 -2.78 22.64
N GLU A 18 -2.57 -1.65 23.25
CA GLU A 18 -3.38 -0.42 23.25
C GLU A 18 -3.61 0.11 21.82
N ARG A 19 -2.63 -0.01 20.93
CA ARG A 19 -2.72 0.52 19.57
C ARG A 19 -3.56 -0.34 18.63
N TYR A 20 -3.48 -1.66 18.75
CA TYR A 20 -4.06 -2.60 17.79
C TYR A 20 -5.32 -3.28 18.31
N THR A 21 -5.63 -3.12 19.58
CA THR A 21 -6.89 -3.61 20.17
C THR A 21 -7.92 -2.48 20.13
N PRO A 22 -9.05 -2.67 19.45
CA PRO A 22 -10.13 -1.68 19.45
C PRO A 22 -10.71 -1.52 20.86
N GLU A 23 -11.16 -0.30 21.19
CA GLU A 23 -11.70 0.01 22.53
C GLU A 23 -12.99 -0.76 22.84
N LYS A 24 -13.79 -1.09 21.82
CA LYS A 24 -15.05 -1.82 21.96
C LYS A 24 -15.16 -2.96 20.97
N LEU A 25 -15.49 -4.15 21.48
CA LEU A 25 -15.88 -5.30 20.69
C LEU A 25 -17.40 -5.33 20.59
N GLU A 26 -17.92 -5.00 19.42
CA GLU A 26 -19.36 -5.02 19.14
C GLU A 26 -19.63 -5.89 17.91
N LEU A 27 -20.78 -6.55 17.90
CA LEU A 27 -21.27 -7.32 16.77
C LEU A 27 -22.41 -6.56 16.13
N VAL A 28 -22.15 -5.99 14.95
CA VAL A 28 -23.14 -5.20 14.21
C VAL A 28 -23.26 -5.80 12.82
N GLN A 29 -24.47 -6.24 12.46
CA GLN A 29 -24.76 -6.82 11.13
C GLN A 29 -23.87 -8.01 10.74
N GLY A 30 -23.36 -8.76 11.72
CA GLY A 30 -22.48 -9.92 11.49
C GLY A 30 -20.99 -9.57 11.44
N ASP A 31 -20.65 -8.28 11.48
CA ASP A 31 -19.28 -7.81 11.59
C ASP A 31 -18.89 -7.61 13.04
N LEU A 32 -17.79 -8.24 13.42
CA LEU A 32 -17.09 -7.95 14.67
C LEU A 32 -16.28 -6.68 14.43
N LEU A 33 -16.59 -5.59 15.12
CA LEU A 33 -15.94 -4.25 15.05
C LEU A 33 -16.57 -3.26 14.07
N TRP A 34 -16.36 -1.97 14.37
CA TRP A 34 -16.94 -0.82 13.69
C TRP A 34 -16.31 -0.55 12.32
N SER A 35 -15.06 -0.97 12.12
CA SER A 35 -14.35 -0.79 10.85
C SER A 35 -13.51 -1.99 10.43
N ASP A 36 -13.33 -2.12 9.11
CA ASP A 36 -12.44 -3.10 8.49
C ASP A 36 -11.00 -2.97 9.00
N GLN A 37 -10.54 -1.73 9.25
CA GLN A 37 -9.18 -1.48 9.71
C GLN A 37 -8.97 -2.03 11.12
N GLU A 38 -9.91 -1.84 12.04
CA GLU A 38 -9.85 -2.42 13.39
C GLU A 38 -9.81 -3.95 13.36
N ARG A 39 -10.56 -4.58 12.43
CA ARG A 39 -10.50 -6.05 12.24
C ARG A 39 -9.12 -6.50 11.81
N ILE A 40 -8.52 -5.80 10.85
CA ILE A 40 -7.17 -6.14 10.38
C ILE A 40 -6.13 -5.89 11.46
N ASP A 41 -6.24 -4.79 12.22
CA ASP A 41 -5.31 -4.47 13.29
C ASP A 41 -5.35 -5.50 14.42
N LEU A 42 -6.55 -5.90 14.86
CA LEU A 42 -6.72 -6.96 15.84
C LEU A 42 -6.22 -8.31 15.31
N LEU A 43 -6.54 -8.67 14.06
CA LEU A 43 -6.06 -9.90 13.43
C LEU A 43 -4.52 -9.94 13.38
N MET A 44 -3.89 -8.83 13.03
CA MET A 44 -2.43 -8.72 12.97
C MET A 44 -1.80 -8.87 14.35
N LEU A 45 -2.42 -8.31 15.40
CA LEU A 45 -1.96 -8.47 16.78
C LEU A 45 -2.04 -9.93 17.24
N LEU A 46 -3.14 -10.60 16.91
CA LEU A 46 -3.35 -12.00 17.24
C LEU A 46 -2.36 -12.91 16.50
N LEU A 47 -2.18 -12.71 15.19
CA LEU A 47 -1.19 -13.46 14.41
C LEU A 47 0.24 -13.22 14.91
N TYR A 48 0.55 -12.00 15.34
CA TYR A 48 1.85 -11.69 15.93
C TYR A 48 2.07 -12.47 17.23
N ASN A 49 1.06 -12.56 18.09
CA ASN A 49 1.14 -13.28 19.36
C ASN A 49 1.18 -14.80 19.16
N VAL A 50 0.35 -15.34 18.28
CA VAL A 50 0.22 -16.78 18.02
C VAL A 50 1.35 -17.31 17.12
N GLY A 51 1.85 -16.50 16.19
CA GLY A 51 2.80 -16.92 15.16
C GLY A 51 2.15 -17.62 13.97
N LEU A 52 2.79 -17.53 12.82
CA LEU A 52 2.27 -18.08 11.55
C LEU A 52 2.24 -19.61 11.53
N GLU A 53 3.16 -20.28 12.22
CA GLU A 53 3.23 -21.74 12.23
C GLU A 53 2.02 -22.35 12.95
N ALA A 54 1.69 -21.85 14.14
CA ALA A 54 0.51 -22.28 14.88
C ALA A 54 -0.79 -21.92 14.13
N PHE A 55 -0.84 -20.74 13.50
CA PHE A 55 -1.96 -20.35 12.66
C PHE A 55 -2.22 -21.37 11.55
N ILE A 56 -1.20 -21.71 10.75
CA ILE A 56 -1.34 -22.66 9.63
C ILE A 56 -1.76 -24.05 10.13
N GLN A 57 -1.23 -24.51 11.26
CA GLN A 57 -1.55 -25.84 11.82
C GLN A 57 -3.01 -25.97 12.27
N GLN A 58 -3.65 -24.87 12.67
CA GLN A 58 -5.04 -24.86 13.14
C GLN A 58 -6.06 -24.65 12.01
N LEU A 59 -5.61 -24.29 10.80
CA LEU A 59 -6.53 -24.07 9.68
C LEU A 59 -7.12 -25.40 9.17
N PRO A 60 -8.43 -25.45 8.87
CA PRO A 60 -9.02 -26.56 8.16
C PRO A 60 -8.34 -26.79 6.79
N PRO A 61 -8.29 -28.03 6.27
CA PRO A 61 -7.61 -28.33 5.00
C PRO A 61 -8.10 -27.50 3.81
N LYS A 62 -9.41 -27.22 3.75
CA LYS A 62 -10.01 -26.37 2.71
C LYS A 62 -9.44 -24.94 2.77
N SER A 63 -9.39 -24.35 3.96
CA SER A 63 -8.83 -23.01 4.16
C SER A 63 -7.35 -22.94 3.82
N ILE A 64 -6.56 -23.98 4.09
CA ILE A 64 -5.15 -24.06 3.67
C ILE A 64 -5.04 -24.04 2.13
N SER A 65 -5.90 -24.76 1.43
CA SER A 65 -5.90 -24.79 -0.05
C SER A 65 -6.24 -23.42 -0.64
N GLU A 66 -7.22 -22.72 -0.07
CA GLU A 66 -7.59 -21.36 -0.46
C GLU A 66 -6.44 -20.38 -0.19
N LEU A 67 -5.81 -20.45 1.00
CA LEU A 67 -4.68 -19.59 1.36
C LEU A 67 -3.50 -19.78 0.41
N LYS A 68 -3.16 -21.04 0.04
CA LYS A 68 -2.09 -21.31 -0.94
C LYS A 68 -2.38 -20.67 -2.30
N SER A 69 -3.60 -20.82 -2.80
CA SER A 69 -4.01 -20.21 -4.07
C SER A 69 -3.89 -18.67 -4.06
N LEU A 70 -4.26 -18.04 -2.94
CA LEU A 70 -4.13 -16.59 -2.75
C LEU A 70 -2.66 -16.15 -2.74
N LEU A 71 -1.78 -16.90 -2.06
CA LEU A 71 -0.35 -16.61 -2.01
C LEU A 71 0.32 -16.74 -3.39
N GLU A 72 0.03 -17.80 -4.14
CA GLU A 72 0.55 -17.97 -5.51
C GLU A 72 0.09 -16.85 -6.47
N CYS A 73 -1.12 -16.34 -6.29
CA CYS A 73 -1.63 -15.19 -7.04
C CYS A 73 -0.89 -13.88 -6.69
N SER A 74 -0.37 -13.76 -5.47
CA SER A 74 0.35 -12.56 -5.02
C SER A 74 1.76 -12.48 -5.61
N GLU A 75 2.50 -13.59 -5.66
CA GLU A 75 3.87 -13.64 -6.20
C GLU A 75 3.94 -13.33 -7.72
N LYS A 76 2.89 -13.68 -8.46
CA LYS A 76 2.76 -13.35 -9.90
C LYS A 76 2.61 -11.85 -10.16
N LYS A 77 2.09 -11.08 -9.20
CA LYS A 77 1.95 -9.61 -9.35
C LYS A 77 3.28 -8.88 -9.23
N ASP A 78 4.24 -9.43 -8.50
CA ASP A 78 5.56 -8.80 -8.30
C ASP A 78 6.52 -9.10 -9.46
N SER A 79 6.41 -10.28 -10.09
CA SER A 79 7.15 -10.60 -11.32
C SER A 79 6.66 -9.82 -12.55
N ALA A 80 5.37 -9.48 -12.62
CA ALA A 80 4.80 -8.64 -13.68
C ALA A 80 5.20 -7.15 -13.59
N LYS A 81 5.56 -6.65 -12.41
CA LYS A 81 6.07 -5.28 -12.23
C LYS A 81 7.55 -5.14 -12.64
N THR A 82 8.32 -6.22 -12.55
CA THR A 82 9.76 -6.21 -12.85
C THR A 82 10.07 -6.21 -14.35
N THR A 83 9.12 -6.63 -15.21
CA THR A 83 9.31 -6.70 -16.69
C THR A 83 8.86 -5.45 -17.46
N LYS A 84 8.32 -4.42 -16.81
CA LYS A 84 8.06 -3.11 -17.44
C LYS A 84 9.25 -2.12 -17.31
N GLY A 85 10.47 -2.64 -17.39
CA GLY A 85 11.65 -1.85 -17.73
C GLY A 85 11.72 -1.67 -19.25
N LEU A 86 11.02 -0.65 -19.77
CA LEU A 86 11.03 -0.26 -21.17
C LEU A 86 12.49 -0.02 -21.62
N LYS A 87 13.06 -0.94 -22.42
CA LYS A 87 14.32 -0.74 -23.13
C LYS A 87 14.15 0.39 -24.15
N ARG A 88 14.35 1.64 -23.73
CA ARG A 88 14.60 2.76 -24.64
C ARG A 88 16.07 2.73 -25.02
N THR A 89 16.41 2.00 -26.08
CA THR A 89 17.65 2.27 -26.83
C THR A 89 17.49 3.59 -27.56
N ARG A 90 17.85 4.70 -26.92
CA ARG A 90 18.21 5.91 -27.67
C ARG A 90 19.70 5.86 -27.95
N LYS A 91 20.02 5.57 -29.21
CA LYS A 91 21.33 5.81 -29.83
C LYS A 91 21.79 7.21 -29.36
N ARG A 92 22.87 7.29 -28.56
CA ARG A 92 23.42 8.58 -28.14
C ARG A 92 24.02 9.24 -29.38
N ASN A 93 23.27 10.17 -29.97
CA ASN A 93 23.85 11.13 -30.90
C ASN A 93 24.61 12.17 -30.07
N PRO A 94 25.86 12.51 -30.41
CA PRO A 94 26.59 13.55 -29.69
C PRO A 94 25.86 14.89 -29.82
N LEU A 95 25.86 15.65 -28.72
CA LEU A 95 25.15 16.91 -28.52
C LEU A 95 25.49 17.90 -29.63
N GLN A 96 24.50 18.29 -30.44
CA GLN A 96 24.61 19.50 -31.25
C GLN A 96 24.34 20.72 -30.36
N PRO A 97 25.15 21.79 -30.46
CA PRO A 97 24.99 22.95 -29.62
C PRO A 97 23.89 23.88 -30.20
N HIS A 98 23.12 24.45 -29.28
CA HIS A 98 22.20 25.60 -29.39
C HIS A 98 21.14 25.63 -30.51
N THR A 99 19.88 25.65 -30.08
CA THR A 99 18.87 26.54 -30.67
C THR A 99 17.90 26.96 -29.59
N LYS A 100 17.74 28.29 -29.39
CA LYS A 100 16.73 28.87 -28.50
C LYS A 100 15.37 28.44 -29.05
N VAL A 101 14.71 27.51 -28.36
CA VAL A 101 13.32 27.16 -28.67
C VAL A 101 12.46 28.19 -27.95
N ASN A 102 11.92 29.13 -28.72
CA ASN A 102 10.83 29.99 -28.26
C ASN A 102 9.57 29.11 -28.17
N ASP A 103 9.46 28.33 -27.08
CA ASP A 103 8.30 27.48 -26.82
C ASP A 103 7.13 28.35 -26.34
N TRP A 104 6.46 28.99 -27.29
CA TRP A 104 5.18 29.69 -27.08
C TRP A 104 4.15 28.83 -26.33
N GLY A 105 4.19 27.51 -26.51
CA GLY A 105 3.31 26.57 -25.81
C GLY A 105 3.59 26.43 -24.31
N ILE A 106 4.84 26.61 -23.86
CA ILE A 106 5.16 26.58 -22.43
C ILE A 106 4.73 27.89 -21.77
N GLN A 107 4.93 29.02 -22.45
CA GLN A 107 4.50 30.32 -21.95
C GLN A 107 2.98 30.41 -21.77
N GLU A 108 2.21 29.81 -22.69
CA GLU A 108 0.74 29.78 -22.61
C GLU A 108 0.24 28.93 -21.43
N ILE A 109 0.94 27.84 -21.12
CA ILE A 109 0.61 27.00 -19.96
C ILE A 109 0.88 27.75 -18.66
N LEU A 110 2.00 28.48 -18.58
CA LEU A 110 2.36 29.27 -17.41
C LEU A 110 1.36 30.43 -17.18
N ASP A 111 0.96 31.14 -18.24
CA ASP A 111 -0.03 32.24 -18.13
C ASP A 111 -1.42 31.76 -17.70
N LYS A 112 -1.83 30.55 -18.12
CA LYS A 112 -3.07 29.92 -17.68
C LYS A 112 -3.03 29.53 -16.20
N MET A 113 -1.87 29.10 -15.70
CA MET A 113 -1.68 28.76 -14.29
C MET A 113 -1.73 30.02 -13.41
N ASP A 114 -1.05 31.09 -13.81
CA ASP A 114 -1.02 32.34 -13.04
C ASP A 114 -2.41 32.98 -12.93
N LYS A 115 -3.19 33.00 -14.02
CA LYS A 115 -4.60 33.47 -13.99
C LYS A 115 -5.50 32.62 -13.10
N ALA A 116 -5.27 31.32 -13.02
CA ALA A 116 -6.04 30.44 -12.13
C ALA A 116 -5.74 30.73 -10.66
N ILE A 117 -4.46 31.00 -10.35
CA ILE A 117 -4.01 31.38 -9.01
C ILE A 117 -4.60 32.73 -8.60
N GLU A 118 -4.53 33.76 -9.44
CA GLU A 118 -5.14 35.07 -9.14
C GLU A 118 -6.65 34.95 -8.88
N LYS A 119 -7.36 34.10 -9.63
CA LYS A 119 -8.80 33.90 -9.49
C LYS A 119 -9.17 33.23 -8.16
N LEU A 120 -8.29 32.41 -7.60
CA LEU A 120 -8.45 31.79 -6.28
C LEU A 120 -8.22 32.79 -5.15
N TYR A 121 -7.22 33.67 -5.29
CA TYR A 121 -6.89 34.68 -4.29
C TYR A 121 -7.84 35.89 -4.28
N ARG A 122 -8.59 36.14 -5.36
CA ARG A 122 -9.62 37.21 -5.42
C ARG A 122 -10.95 36.86 -4.75
N LYS A 123 -11.11 35.63 -4.27
CA LYS A 123 -12.37 35.11 -3.69
C LYS A 123 -12.38 35.12 -2.15
N TRP A 124 -11.40 35.76 -1.53
CA TRP A 124 -11.29 36.01 -0.09
C TRP A 124 -11.04 37.49 0.16
#